data_AF-A0A8T7AM60-F1
#
_entry.id   AF-A0A8T7AM60-F1
#
_cell.length_a   1.000
_cell.length_b   1.000
_cell.length_c   1.000
_cell.angle_alpha   90.00
_cell.angle_beta   90.00
_cell.angle_gamma   90.00
#
_symmetry.space_group_name_H-M   'P 1'
#
loop_
_entity.id
_entity.type
_entity.pdbx_description
1 polymer ?
#
loop_
_entity_poly.entity_id
_entity_poly.type
_entity_poly.pdbx_seq_one_letter_code
_entity_poly.pdbx_strand_id
1 'polypeptide(L)'
;MKTLPIVATVLIIGNAISGCTSDSPPEVDAATIAEHERLAFGGRLFDMWYDDIDTDFVPDDWETPEIDGRGGPNGDGTLNGPDGNPIPNNGHDYRLKNLLGWDMRGDAGIYGRDHQAKEFILPTGPLSPQHAGDSREDWIRRITDGEDDLPAYGDVLSAEQIAALVDYMLAIRDGQLPHPDSLYALSSDAPKGFILAAGGDAERGRAFYTAQCAECHGDDATKILFDNGEQTLGQHARYYGYAVAMITLAGEPGSNMGPQLPPGLNADEQAALLLDLMAELCNRSRYPRGAATDPDVPDGDSRCREYLR
;
A
#
# COMPACT_ATOMS: atom_id res chain seq x y z
N MET A 1 21.70 -62.79 -25.71
CA MET A 1 21.03 -61.55 -26.16
C MET A 1 21.44 -60.45 -25.20
N LYS A 2 22.30 -59.52 -25.64
CA LYS A 2 22.77 -58.36 -24.87
C LYS A 2 22.49 -57.12 -25.72
N THR A 3 21.69 -56.21 -25.18
CA THR A 3 21.29 -54.94 -25.77
C THR A 3 22.40 -53.91 -25.62
N LEU A 4 22.73 -53.21 -26.71
CA LEU A 4 23.57 -51.99 -26.72
C LEU A 4 22.67 -50.75 -26.54
N PRO A 5 23.13 -49.69 -25.86
CA PRO A 5 22.47 -48.39 -25.91
C PRO A 5 22.97 -47.56 -27.09
N ILE A 6 22.02 -46.92 -27.79
CA ILE A 6 22.26 -45.92 -28.84
C ILE A 6 22.45 -44.57 -28.15
N VAL A 7 23.60 -43.94 -28.35
CA VAL A 7 23.86 -42.55 -27.94
C VAL A 7 23.50 -41.64 -29.12
N ALA A 8 22.40 -40.89 -28.99
CA ALA A 8 22.03 -39.85 -29.93
C ALA A 8 22.84 -38.58 -29.64
N THR A 9 23.66 -38.17 -30.61
CA THR A 9 24.39 -36.89 -30.58
C THR A 9 23.48 -35.80 -31.13
N VAL A 10 23.04 -34.86 -30.28
CA VAL A 10 22.32 -33.65 -30.69
C VAL A 10 23.36 -32.62 -31.13
N LEU A 11 23.38 -32.32 -32.43
CA LEU A 11 24.20 -31.27 -33.02
C LEU A 11 23.47 -29.92 -32.87
N ILE A 12 23.89 -29.10 -31.90
CA ILE A 12 23.41 -27.72 -31.77
C ILE A 12 24.21 -26.86 -32.75
N ILE A 13 23.56 -26.44 -33.84
CA ILE A 13 24.09 -25.43 -34.76
C ILE A 13 23.85 -24.06 -34.09
N GLY A 14 24.90 -23.52 -33.49
CA GLY A 14 24.90 -22.15 -32.99
C GLY A 14 24.95 -21.16 -34.16
N ASN A 15 23.84 -20.46 -34.38
CA ASN A 15 23.85 -19.23 -35.17
C ASN A 15 24.48 -18.12 -34.32
N ALA A 16 25.66 -17.68 -34.72
CA ALA A 16 26.29 -16.49 -34.17
C ALA A 16 25.54 -15.24 -34.67
N ILE A 17 24.69 -14.67 -33.83
CA ILE A 17 24.23 -13.29 -34.01
C ILE A 17 25.19 -12.40 -33.22
N SER A 18 25.99 -11.67 -33.98
CA SER A 18 26.96 -10.70 -33.51
C SER A 18 26.27 -9.37 -33.21
N GLY A 19 26.50 -8.81 -32.02
CA GLY A 19 26.42 -7.36 -31.78
C GLY A 19 25.15 -6.82 -31.09
N CYS A 20 24.87 -7.25 -29.86
CA CYS A 20 24.22 -6.39 -28.87
C CYS A 20 25.15 -6.34 -27.66
N THR A 21 25.72 -5.17 -27.38
CA THR A 21 26.32 -4.90 -26.07
C THR A 21 25.20 -5.05 -25.06
N SER A 22 25.22 -6.14 -24.29
CA SER A 22 24.38 -6.31 -23.13
C SER A 22 24.83 -5.30 -22.10
N ASP A 23 24.32 -4.07 -22.20
CA ASP A 23 24.32 -3.15 -21.07
C ASP A 23 23.42 -3.82 -20.03
N SER A 24 24.04 -4.61 -19.16
CA SER A 24 23.40 -5.04 -17.93
C SER A 24 22.88 -3.77 -17.24
N PRO A 25 21.61 -3.76 -16.80
CA PRO A 25 21.10 -2.62 -16.05
C PRO A 25 22.06 -2.30 -14.90
N PRO A 26 22.25 -1.01 -14.56
CA PRO A 26 23.15 -0.61 -13.50
C PRO A 26 22.80 -1.37 -12.21
N GLU A 27 23.82 -1.96 -11.59
CA GLU A 27 23.67 -2.66 -10.32
C GLU A 27 23.23 -1.64 -9.26
N VAL A 28 22.10 -1.91 -8.60
CA VAL A 28 21.60 -1.08 -7.49
C VAL A 28 22.47 -1.37 -6.26
N ASP A 29 23.00 -0.32 -5.65
CA ASP A 29 23.88 -0.50 -4.50
C ASP A 29 23.13 -0.96 -3.23
N ALA A 30 23.86 -1.56 -2.29
CA ALA A 30 23.30 -2.10 -1.06
C ALA A 30 22.67 -1.01 -0.15
N ALA A 31 23.11 0.24 -0.24
CA ALA A 31 22.57 1.32 0.56
C ALA A 31 21.16 1.72 0.05
N THR A 32 21.00 1.76 -1.27
CA THR A 32 19.72 2.00 -1.93
C THR A 32 18.70 0.91 -1.60
N ILE A 33 19.14 -0.36 -1.59
CA ILE A 33 18.28 -1.48 -1.19
C ILE A 33 17.86 -1.34 0.28
N ALA A 34 18.81 -1.09 1.18
CA ALA A 34 18.52 -0.92 2.61
C ALA A 34 17.59 0.27 2.89
N GLU A 35 17.76 1.39 2.17
CA GLU A 35 16.86 2.54 2.26
C GLU A 35 15.44 2.18 1.79
N HIS A 36 15.33 1.51 0.64
CA HIS A 36 14.05 1.06 0.11
C HIS A 36 13.32 0.12 1.08
N GLU A 37 14.01 -0.88 1.65
CA GLU A 37 13.45 -1.80 2.64
C GLU A 37 13.00 -1.08 3.92
N ARG A 38 13.77 -0.10 4.39
CA ARG A 38 13.41 0.70 5.57
C ARG A 38 12.16 1.54 5.33
N LEU A 39 12.06 2.21 4.17
CA LEU A 39 10.87 2.99 3.81
C LEU A 39 9.65 2.10 3.63
N ALA A 40 9.82 0.93 3.00
CA ALA A 40 8.76 -0.06 2.86
C ALA A 40 8.28 -0.59 4.23
N PHE A 41 9.19 -0.84 5.16
CA PHE A 41 8.83 -1.19 6.55
C PHE A 41 8.01 -0.07 7.22
N GLY A 42 8.44 1.18 7.10
CA GLY A 42 7.66 2.32 7.59
C GLY A 42 6.26 2.42 6.98
N GLY A 43 6.13 2.11 5.69
CA GLY A 43 4.84 2.09 5.00
C GLY A 43 3.94 0.95 5.44
N ARG A 44 4.48 -0.23 5.77
CA ARG A 44 3.69 -1.29 6.41
C ARG A 44 3.26 -0.88 7.80
N LEU A 45 4.10 -0.24 8.61
CA LEU A 45 3.68 0.27 9.93
C LEU A 45 2.60 1.36 9.84
N PHE A 46 2.38 1.99 8.69
CA PHE A 46 1.28 2.93 8.50
C PHE A 46 -0.10 2.25 8.52
N ASP A 47 -0.13 0.94 8.28
CA ASP A 47 -1.34 0.12 8.20
C ASP A 47 -1.18 -1.20 9.00
N MET A 48 -2.12 -1.53 9.90
CA MET A 48 -2.06 -2.77 10.71
C MET A 48 -0.67 -3.04 11.30
N TRP A 49 -0.04 -2.03 11.90
CA TRP A 49 1.32 -2.14 12.45
C TRP A 49 1.49 -3.31 13.43
N TYR A 50 0.42 -3.69 14.12
CA TYR A 50 0.38 -4.81 15.05
C TYR A 50 0.48 -6.19 14.35
N ASP A 51 0.28 -6.26 13.04
CA ASP A 51 0.50 -7.47 12.25
C ASP A 51 1.93 -7.57 11.70
N ASP A 52 2.67 -6.44 11.63
CA ASP A 52 4.06 -6.41 11.11
C ASP A 52 5.12 -6.58 12.21
N ILE A 53 4.70 -6.60 13.48
CA ILE A 53 5.60 -6.66 14.64
C ILE A 53 5.18 -7.78 15.61
N ASP A 54 6.13 -8.28 16.40
CA ASP A 54 5.82 -9.24 17.46
C ASP A 54 5.19 -8.52 18.67
N THR A 55 3.86 -8.49 18.71
CA THR A 55 3.07 -7.85 19.76
C THR A 55 1.86 -8.71 20.13
N ASP A 56 1.39 -8.58 21.37
CA ASP A 56 0.11 -9.16 21.82
C ASP A 56 -1.07 -8.22 21.63
N PHE A 57 -0.81 -6.99 21.16
CA PHE A 57 -1.81 -5.95 20.94
C PHE A 57 -2.87 -6.42 19.95
N VAL A 58 -4.13 -6.34 20.37
CA VAL A 58 -5.30 -6.47 19.51
C VAL A 58 -6.21 -5.30 19.84
N PRO A 59 -6.53 -4.44 18.87
CA PRO A 59 -7.45 -3.34 19.10
C PRO A 59 -8.81 -3.90 19.52
N ASP A 60 -9.52 -3.12 20.32
CA ASP A 60 -10.91 -3.43 20.69
C ASP A 60 -11.82 -3.53 19.45
N ASP A 61 -12.75 -4.48 19.47
CA ASP A 61 -13.66 -4.70 18.34
C ASP A 61 -14.75 -3.63 18.34
N TRP A 62 -14.72 -2.77 17.31
CA TRP A 62 -15.68 -1.68 17.13
C TRP A 62 -17.14 -2.14 17.03
N GLU A 63 -17.40 -3.44 16.77
CA GLU A 63 -18.76 -4.01 16.78
C GLU A 63 -19.26 -4.31 18.20
N THR A 64 -18.38 -4.32 19.20
CA THR A 64 -18.72 -4.65 20.57
C THR A 64 -18.97 -3.39 21.43
N PRO A 65 -20.00 -3.38 22.30
CA PRO A 65 -20.26 -2.24 23.17
C PRO A 65 -19.27 -2.08 24.35
N GLU A 66 -18.52 -3.13 24.66
CA GLU A 66 -17.59 -3.20 25.80
C GLU A 66 -16.18 -3.31 25.25
N ILE A 67 -15.21 -2.62 25.86
CA ILE A 67 -13.81 -2.71 25.43
C ILE A 67 -13.32 -4.15 25.63
N ASP A 68 -13.04 -4.86 24.55
CA ASP A 68 -12.73 -6.29 24.51
C ASP A 68 -11.36 -6.63 23.87
N GLY A 69 -10.58 -5.60 23.54
CA GLY A 69 -9.22 -5.72 23.05
C GLY A 69 -8.25 -6.32 24.08
N ARG A 70 -6.99 -6.49 23.67
CA ARG A 70 -5.92 -6.98 24.55
C ARG A 70 -4.57 -6.31 24.28
N GLY A 71 -3.70 -6.34 25.29
CA GLY A 71 -2.38 -5.72 25.20
C GLY A 71 -2.42 -4.19 25.28
N GLY A 72 -1.33 -3.54 24.87
CA GLY A 72 -1.20 -2.08 24.96
C GLY A 72 -0.98 -1.56 26.39
N PRO A 73 -0.85 -0.24 26.58
CA PRO A 73 -0.55 0.37 27.88
C PRO A 73 -1.59 0.10 28.96
N ASN A 74 -2.84 -0.17 28.58
CA ASN A 74 -3.96 -0.39 29.50
C ASN A 74 -4.38 -1.86 29.61
N GLY A 75 -3.80 -2.75 28.79
CA GLY A 75 -4.09 -4.18 28.79
C GLY A 75 -5.42 -4.58 28.13
N ASP A 76 -6.15 -3.63 27.58
CA ASP A 76 -7.49 -3.77 26.98
C ASP A 76 -7.51 -3.40 25.49
N GLY A 77 -6.35 -3.34 24.84
CA GLY A 77 -6.25 -3.00 23.42
C GLY A 77 -6.43 -1.51 23.11
N THR A 78 -6.42 -0.63 24.12
CA THR A 78 -6.44 0.82 23.92
C THR A 78 -5.04 1.43 23.90
N LEU A 79 -4.88 2.52 23.15
CA LEU A 79 -3.71 3.40 23.21
C LEU A 79 -4.05 4.66 24.02
N ASN A 80 -3.04 5.29 24.59
CA ASN A 80 -3.22 6.53 25.35
C ASN A 80 -3.19 7.76 24.44
N GLY A 81 -3.86 8.82 24.86
CA GLY A 81 -3.65 10.17 24.33
C GLY A 81 -2.43 10.86 24.96
N PRO A 82 -2.13 12.10 24.55
CA PRO A 82 -0.99 12.87 25.07
C PRO A 82 -1.11 13.21 26.57
N ASP A 83 -2.30 13.10 27.16
CA ASP A 83 -2.54 13.28 28.58
C ASP A 83 -2.39 11.97 29.40
N GLY A 84 -2.06 10.86 28.73
CA GLY A 84 -1.91 9.54 29.33
C GLY A 84 -3.23 8.81 29.59
N ASN A 85 -4.37 9.35 29.16
CA ASN A 85 -5.66 8.68 29.29
C ASN A 85 -5.94 7.76 28.09
N PRO A 86 -6.63 6.62 28.28
CA PRO A 86 -7.02 5.75 27.17
C PRO A 86 -7.93 6.48 26.17
N ILE A 87 -7.63 6.34 24.88
CA ILE A 87 -8.50 6.74 23.77
C ILE A 87 -9.27 5.49 23.34
N PRO A 88 -10.61 5.45 23.39
CA PRO A 88 -11.38 4.35 22.78
C PRO A 88 -11.30 4.40 21.26
N ASN A 89 -11.17 3.26 20.58
CA ASN A 89 -11.10 3.20 19.12
C ASN A 89 -12.46 3.11 18.41
N ASN A 90 -13.44 3.87 18.90
CA ASN A 90 -14.73 3.96 18.20
C ASN A 90 -14.52 4.57 16.81
N GLY A 91 -14.78 3.81 15.75
CA GLY A 91 -14.60 4.24 14.37
C GLY A 91 -13.16 4.18 13.84
N HIS A 92 -12.22 3.62 14.61
CA HIS A 92 -10.86 3.30 14.17
C HIS A 92 -10.32 2.04 14.87
N ASP A 93 -9.08 1.70 14.62
CA ASP A 93 -8.39 0.50 15.14
C ASP A 93 -6.89 0.81 15.36
N TYR A 94 -6.62 2.10 15.62
CA TYR A 94 -5.28 2.69 15.77
C TYR A 94 -4.35 2.50 14.56
N ARG A 95 -4.90 2.18 13.38
CA ARG A 95 -4.13 2.23 12.14
C ARG A 95 -3.99 3.68 11.71
N LEU A 96 -2.77 4.13 11.45
CA LEU A 96 -2.52 5.51 11.04
C LEU A 96 -3.24 5.87 9.76
N LYS A 97 -3.44 4.92 8.84
CA LYS A 97 -4.28 5.14 7.66
C LYS A 97 -5.74 5.51 7.98
N ASN A 98 -6.30 5.02 9.08
CA ASN A 98 -7.68 5.34 9.48
C ASN A 98 -7.72 6.72 10.16
N LEU A 99 -6.62 7.15 10.78
CA LEU A 99 -6.48 8.46 11.41
C LEU A 99 -6.11 9.57 10.41
N LEU A 100 -5.31 9.27 9.39
CA LEU A 100 -4.70 10.26 8.50
C LEU A 100 -5.14 10.12 7.03
N GLY A 101 -5.84 9.04 6.68
CA GLY A 101 -6.11 8.66 5.29
C GLY A 101 -4.88 8.06 4.62
N TRP A 102 -5.08 7.31 3.53
CA TRP A 102 -3.98 6.81 2.71
C TRP A 102 -3.15 7.91 2.03
N ASP A 103 -3.73 9.11 1.87
CA ASP A 103 -3.01 10.31 1.40
C ASP A 103 -2.42 11.16 2.51
N MET A 104 -2.52 10.76 3.78
CA MET A 104 -1.90 11.45 4.91
C MET A 104 -2.32 12.92 5.05
N ARG A 105 -3.52 13.26 4.57
CA ARG A 105 -4.07 14.63 4.59
C ARG A 105 -5.07 14.87 5.72
N GLY A 106 -5.45 13.83 6.47
CA GLY A 106 -6.52 13.89 7.45
C GLY A 106 -7.86 14.22 6.79
N ASP A 107 -8.64 15.11 7.41
CA ASP A 107 -9.97 15.52 6.95
C ASP A 107 -9.98 16.23 5.58
N ALA A 108 -8.84 16.74 5.13
CA ALA A 108 -8.71 17.30 3.77
C ALA A 108 -8.46 16.21 2.69
N GLY A 109 -8.33 14.95 3.10
CA GLY A 109 -7.94 13.82 2.26
C GLY A 109 -9.07 12.88 1.87
N ILE A 110 -8.69 11.73 1.32
CA ILE A 110 -9.59 10.70 0.80
C ILE A 110 -10.62 10.19 1.82
N TYR A 111 -10.26 10.18 3.10
CA TYR A 111 -11.14 9.76 4.20
C TYR A 111 -11.95 10.91 4.82
N GLY A 112 -11.65 12.14 4.42
CA GLY A 112 -12.30 13.35 4.91
C GLY A 112 -13.79 13.47 4.56
N ARG A 113 -14.42 14.45 5.20
CA ARG A 113 -15.88 14.70 5.13
C ARG A 113 -16.43 14.91 3.73
N ASP A 114 -15.65 15.51 2.83
CA ASP A 114 -16.07 15.80 1.46
C ASP A 114 -15.91 14.61 0.50
N HIS A 115 -15.36 13.48 1.00
CA HIS A 115 -15.05 12.29 0.21
C HIS A 115 -15.68 11.04 0.82
N GLN A 116 -14.93 10.25 1.61
CA GLN A 116 -15.50 9.03 2.21
C GLN A 116 -16.22 9.26 3.54
N ALA A 117 -16.08 10.44 4.15
CA ALA A 117 -16.71 10.80 5.42
C ALA A 117 -16.55 9.70 6.48
N LYS A 118 -15.32 9.26 6.70
CA LYS A 118 -15.03 8.31 7.78
C LYS A 118 -15.40 8.93 9.12
N GLU A 119 -15.95 8.12 10.01
CA GLU A 119 -16.42 8.57 11.33
C GLU A 119 -15.29 9.16 12.16
N PHE A 120 -14.12 8.50 12.12
CA PHE A 120 -12.91 8.99 12.75
C PHE A 120 -11.88 9.35 11.67
N ILE A 121 -11.44 10.60 11.69
CA ILE A 121 -10.32 11.10 10.89
C ILE A 121 -9.74 12.32 11.61
N LEU A 122 -8.42 12.41 11.67
CA LEU A 122 -7.75 13.57 12.27
C LEU A 122 -7.95 14.80 11.36
N PRO A 123 -8.02 16.02 11.93
CA PRO A 123 -8.23 17.22 11.14
C PRO A 123 -7.10 17.48 10.12
N THR A 124 -5.91 16.93 10.38
CA THR A 124 -4.67 17.25 9.68
C THR A 124 -3.75 16.04 9.61
N GLY A 125 -2.84 16.01 8.63
CA GLY A 125 -1.78 15.01 8.55
C GLY A 125 -0.49 15.53 7.93
N PRO A 126 0.54 14.67 7.78
CA PRO A 126 1.85 15.04 7.24
C PRO A 126 1.82 15.83 5.92
N LEU A 127 0.84 15.57 5.05
CA LEU A 127 0.69 16.24 3.76
C LEU A 127 -0.17 17.51 3.82
N SER A 128 -0.64 17.93 5.00
CA SER A 128 -1.41 19.16 5.15
C SER A 128 -0.50 20.40 5.19
N PRO A 129 -0.93 21.56 4.64
CA PRO A 129 -0.09 22.77 4.53
C PRO A 129 0.55 23.25 5.84
N GLN A 130 -0.15 23.12 6.96
CA GLN A 130 0.33 23.49 8.29
C GLN A 130 1.52 22.66 8.79
N HIS A 131 1.74 21.47 8.21
CA HIS A 131 2.85 20.58 8.57
C HIS A 131 3.96 20.53 7.51
N ALA A 132 3.88 21.38 6.47
CA ALA A 132 4.87 21.42 5.39
C ALA A 132 6.28 21.76 5.87
N GLY A 133 6.42 22.46 7.01
CA GLY A 133 7.69 22.83 7.62
C GLY A 133 8.10 21.98 8.82
N ASP A 134 7.28 21.01 9.24
CA ASP A 134 7.54 20.22 10.45
C ASP A 134 8.74 19.30 10.22
N SER A 135 9.63 19.24 11.22
CA SER A 135 10.84 18.42 11.15
C SER A 135 10.54 16.95 11.37
N ARG A 136 11.53 16.10 11.04
CA ARG A 136 11.52 14.68 11.38
C ARG A 136 11.39 14.47 12.88
N GLU A 137 12.10 15.25 13.68
CA GLU A 137 12.08 15.18 15.13
C GLU A 137 10.70 15.56 15.69
N ASP A 138 10.02 16.55 15.09
CA ASP A 138 8.66 16.92 15.47
C ASP A 138 7.68 15.77 15.23
N TRP A 139 7.77 15.09 14.08
CA TRP A 139 6.91 13.95 13.77
C TRP A 139 7.20 12.72 14.64
N ILE A 140 8.47 12.44 14.94
CA ILE A 140 8.82 11.37 15.89
C ILE A 140 8.21 11.67 17.25
N ARG A 141 8.33 12.90 17.75
CA ARG A 141 7.72 13.31 19.02
C ARG A 141 6.19 13.15 19.00
N ARG A 142 5.51 13.65 17.96
CA ARG A 142 4.05 13.55 17.80
C ARG A 142 3.55 12.11 17.81
N ILE A 143 4.22 11.21 17.08
CA ILE A 143 3.83 9.79 17.02
C ILE A 143 4.16 9.08 18.34
N THR A 144 5.29 9.41 18.97
CA THR A 144 5.71 8.78 20.23
C THR A 144 4.78 9.17 21.37
N ASP A 145 4.56 10.46 21.55
CA ASP A 145 3.87 11.03 22.72
C ASP A 145 2.37 11.23 22.49
N GLY A 146 1.89 11.06 21.25
CA GLY A 146 0.58 11.53 20.83
C GLY A 146 0.54 13.06 20.68
N GLU A 147 -0.51 13.55 20.02
CA GLU A 147 -0.79 14.99 19.93
C GLU A 147 -2.25 15.23 19.56
N ASP A 148 -2.96 16.06 20.32
CA ASP A 148 -4.41 16.24 20.18
C ASP A 148 -5.14 14.87 20.19
N ASP A 149 -5.84 14.52 19.12
CA ASP A 149 -6.56 13.25 18.97
C ASP A 149 -5.68 12.11 18.39
N LEU A 150 -4.40 12.37 18.08
CA LEU A 150 -3.44 11.34 17.67
C LEU A 150 -3.00 10.54 18.90
N PRO A 151 -3.24 9.21 18.94
CA PRO A 151 -2.78 8.36 20.02
C PRO A 151 -1.25 8.29 20.12
N ALA A 152 -0.74 8.06 21.32
CA ALA A 152 0.66 7.80 21.60
C ALA A 152 1.01 6.36 21.20
N TYR A 153 1.94 6.21 20.26
CA TYR A 153 2.44 4.92 19.81
C TYR A 153 3.71 4.48 20.55
N GLY A 154 4.32 5.36 21.37
CA GLY A 154 5.56 5.06 22.08
C GLY A 154 5.49 3.88 23.07
N ASP A 155 4.28 3.52 23.51
CA ASP A 155 4.04 2.36 24.38
C ASP A 155 3.98 1.03 23.62
N VAL A 156 3.78 1.06 22.30
CA VAL A 156 3.55 -0.14 21.47
C VAL A 156 4.51 -0.28 20.31
N LEU A 157 5.17 0.79 19.90
CA LEU A 157 6.21 0.82 18.89
C LEU A 157 7.54 1.25 19.51
N SER A 158 8.62 0.56 19.13
CA SER A 158 9.98 0.97 19.44
C SER A 158 10.37 2.28 18.73
N ALA A 159 11.40 2.96 19.25
CA ALA A 159 11.93 4.17 18.64
C ALA A 159 12.39 3.97 17.17
N GLU A 160 12.91 2.78 16.83
CA GLU A 160 13.32 2.44 15.46
C GLU A 160 12.13 2.25 14.52
N GLN A 161 11.05 1.64 15.02
CA GLN A 161 9.79 1.49 14.26
C GLN A 161 9.13 2.85 14.01
N ILE A 162 9.04 3.71 15.03
CA ILE A 162 8.52 5.07 14.88
C ILE A 162 9.38 5.87 13.91
N ALA A 163 10.70 5.75 13.99
CA ALA A 163 11.61 6.40 13.05
C ALA A 163 11.37 5.95 11.60
N ALA A 164 11.21 4.65 11.34
CA ALA A 164 10.94 4.12 10.00
C ALA A 164 9.59 4.60 9.45
N LEU A 165 8.53 4.56 10.28
CA LEU A 165 7.21 5.08 9.95
C LEU A 165 7.25 6.57 9.58
N VAL A 166 7.93 7.40 10.38
CA VAL A 166 8.09 8.83 10.10
C VAL A 166 8.91 9.05 8.82
N ASP A 167 9.99 8.30 8.61
CA ASP A 167 10.78 8.37 7.39
C ASP A 167 9.91 8.10 6.14
N TYR A 168 9.01 7.10 6.19
CA TYR A 168 8.05 6.83 5.12
C TYR A 168 7.07 7.99 4.87
N MET A 169 6.44 8.51 5.93
CA MET A 169 5.48 9.62 5.81
C MET A 169 6.15 10.87 5.20
N LEU A 170 7.36 11.19 5.65
CA LEU A 170 8.09 12.35 5.15
C LEU A 170 8.65 12.14 3.75
N ALA A 171 9.05 10.91 3.39
CA ALA A 171 9.47 10.60 2.03
C ALA A 171 8.35 10.81 1.01
N ILE A 172 7.08 10.53 1.36
CA ILE A 172 5.93 10.88 0.52
C ILE A 172 5.70 12.39 0.48
N ARG A 173 5.72 13.06 1.65
CA ARG A 173 5.52 14.53 1.74
C ARG A 173 6.53 15.30 0.91
N ASP A 174 7.80 14.89 1.00
CA ASP A 174 8.94 15.60 0.42
C ASP A 174 9.25 15.14 -1.02
N GLY A 175 8.42 14.25 -1.59
CA GLY A 175 8.51 13.79 -2.98
C GLY A 175 9.65 12.82 -3.27
N GLN A 176 10.18 12.14 -2.25
CA GLN A 176 11.14 11.04 -2.42
C GLN A 176 10.44 9.73 -2.80
N LEU A 177 9.18 9.57 -2.37
CA LEU A 177 8.25 8.53 -2.80
C LEU A 177 7.08 9.16 -3.57
N PRO A 178 6.31 8.36 -4.34
CA PRO A 178 5.14 8.83 -5.07
C PRO A 178 4.17 9.63 -4.20
N HIS A 179 3.92 10.88 -4.58
CA HIS A 179 2.88 11.68 -3.96
C HIS A 179 1.49 11.20 -4.41
N PRO A 180 0.44 11.19 -3.54
CA PRO A 180 -0.90 10.71 -3.90
C PRO A 180 -1.49 11.39 -5.15
N ASP A 181 -1.23 12.68 -5.34
CA ASP A 181 -1.73 13.44 -6.51
C ASP A 181 -1.15 12.96 -7.85
N SER A 182 -0.04 12.23 -7.85
CA SER A 182 0.51 11.60 -9.05
C SER A 182 -0.25 10.33 -9.45
N LEU A 183 -1.07 9.78 -8.54
CA LEU A 183 -1.78 8.51 -8.72
C LEU A 183 -3.28 8.71 -8.90
N TYR A 184 -3.88 9.66 -8.18
CA TYR A 184 -5.30 9.95 -8.25
C TYR A 184 -5.62 11.39 -7.86
N ALA A 185 -6.79 11.85 -8.28
CA ALA A 185 -7.41 13.08 -7.81
C ALA A 185 -8.56 12.75 -6.84
N LEU A 186 -8.72 13.59 -5.82
CA LEU A 186 -9.90 13.55 -4.96
C LEU A 186 -11.14 14.01 -5.73
N SER A 187 -12.27 13.35 -5.49
CA SER A 187 -13.55 13.67 -6.14
C SER A 187 -14.71 13.29 -5.24
N SER A 188 -15.52 14.27 -4.82
CA SER A 188 -16.76 14.05 -4.08
C SER A 188 -17.84 13.31 -4.89
N ASP A 189 -17.75 13.37 -6.22
CA ASP A 189 -18.75 12.79 -7.13
C ASP A 189 -18.41 11.33 -7.49
N ALA A 190 -17.16 10.91 -7.30
CA ALA A 190 -16.74 9.55 -7.58
C ALA A 190 -17.02 8.63 -6.38
N PRO A 191 -17.47 7.38 -6.61
CA PRO A 191 -17.55 6.40 -5.55
C PRO A 191 -16.20 6.28 -4.83
N LYS A 192 -16.23 6.15 -3.49
CA LYS A 192 -15.02 6.09 -2.66
C LYS A 192 -14.07 7.30 -2.78
N GLY A 193 -14.51 8.42 -3.35
CA GLY A 193 -13.83 9.71 -3.18
C GLY A 193 -12.64 9.98 -4.11
N PHE A 194 -12.36 9.12 -5.10
CA PHE A 194 -11.17 9.27 -5.96
C PHE A 194 -11.44 8.99 -7.43
N ILE A 195 -10.55 9.50 -8.27
CA ILE A 195 -10.46 9.21 -9.70
C ILE A 195 -8.99 8.99 -10.04
N LEU A 196 -8.64 7.88 -10.69
CA LEU A 196 -7.26 7.62 -11.10
C LEU A 196 -6.73 8.71 -12.05
N ALA A 197 -5.43 9.01 -11.90
CA ALA A 197 -4.73 9.94 -12.77
C ALA A 197 -4.70 9.43 -14.23
N ALA A 198 -4.60 10.36 -15.18
CA ALA A 198 -4.46 10.02 -16.59
C ALA A 198 -3.01 9.65 -16.93
N GLY A 199 -2.79 8.97 -18.06
CA GLY A 199 -1.45 8.67 -18.59
C GLY A 199 -0.85 7.33 -18.19
N GLY A 200 -1.60 6.47 -17.50
CA GLY A 200 -1.23 5.08 -17.24
C GLY A 200 -1.21 4.25 -18.52
N ASP A 201 -0.17 3.44 -18.68
CA ASP A 201 0.05 2.52 -19.78
C ASP A 201 -0.27 1.11 -19.33
N ALA A 202 -1.47 0.64 -19.67
CA ALA A 202 -1.91 -0.67 -19.25
C ALA A 202 -1.11 -1.84 -19.86
N GLU A 203 -0.43 -1.63 -20.99
CA GLU A 203 0.42 -2.70 -21.55
C GLU A 203 1.69 -2.87 -20.72
N ARG A 204 2.30 -1.77 -20.26
CA ARG A 204 3.39 -1.82 -19.27
C ARG A 204 2.90 -2.35 -17.93
N GLY A 205 1.74 -1.91 -17.47
CA GLY A 205 1.11 -2.40 -16.23
C GLY A 205 0.87 -3.91 -16.25
N ARG A 206 0.48 -4.44 -17.41
CA ARG A 206 0.35 -5.89 -17.63
C ARG A 206 1.69 -6.61 -17.52
N ALA A 207 2.73 -6.07 -18.16
CA ALA A 207 4.06 -6.67 -18.08
C ALA A 207 4.56 -6.70 -16.63
N PHE A 208 4.32 -5.62 -15.88
CA PHE A 208 4.62 -5.56 -14.45
C PHE A 208 3.81 -6.57 -13.63
N TYR A 209 2.49 -6.62 -13.82
CA TYR A 209 1.60 -7.58 -13.16
C TYR A 209 2.05 -9.03 -13.37
N THR A 210 2.31 -9.41 -14.63
CA THR A 210 2.77 -10.76 -14.96
C THR A 210 4.12 -11.08 -14.30
N ALA A 211 5.02 -10.12 -14.18
CA ALA A 211 6.33 -10.33 -13.61
C ALA A 211 6.34 -10.38 -12.07
N GLN A 212 5.50 -9.58 -11.40
CA GLN A 212 5.56 -9.40 -9.94
C GLN A 212 4.37 -9.99 -9.19
N CYS A 213 3.16 -9.96 -9.77
CA CYS A 213 1.93 -10.23 -9.02
C CYS A 213 1.33 -11.60 -9.32
N ALA A 214 1.45 -12.08 -10.56
CA ALA A 214 0.71 -13.24 -11.06
C ALA A 214 1.05 -14.56 -10.36
N GLU A 215 2.26 -14.74 -9.84
CA GLU A 215 2.64 -15.96 -9.10
C GLU A 215 1.75 -16.20 -7.88
N CYS A 216 1.48 -15.13 -7.13
CA CYS A 216 0.66 -15.17 -5.92
C CYS A 216 -0.83 -14.98 -6.24
N HIS A 217 -1.19 -13.98 -7.06
CA HIS A 217 -2.58 -13.59 -7.32
C HIS A 217 -3.23 -14.33 -8.50
N GLY A 218 -2.46 -15.11 -9.27
CA GLY A 218 -2.91 -15.78 -10.49
C GLY A 218 -2.88 -14.86 -11.71
N ASP A 219 -2.85 -15.42 -12.93
CA ASP A 219 -2.79 -14.64 -14.17
C ASP A 219 -3.99 -13.69 -14.36
N ASP A 220 -5.12 -14.01 -13.73
CA ASP A 220 -6.39 -13.27 -13.79
C ASP A 220 -6.75 -12.58 -12.46
N ALA A 221 -5.82 -12.52 -11.51
CA ALA A 221 -5.99 -11.87 -10.21
C ALA A 221 -7.07 -12.49 -9.28
N THR A 222 -7.50 -13.73 -9.54
CA THR A 222 -8.60 -14.37 -8.78
C THR A 222 -8.14 -15.39 -7.72
N LYS A 223 -6.84 -15.68 -7.62
CA LYS A 223 -6.31 -16.73 -6.73
C LYS A 223 -6.38 -16.37 -5.24
N ILE A 224 -6.21 -15.09 -4.92
CA ILE A 224 -6.33 -14.55 -3.56
C ILE A 224 -7.54 -13.63 -3.54
N LEU A 225 -8.43 -13.86 -2.57
CA LEU A 225 -9.59 -13.02 -2.33
C LEU A 225 -9.34 -12.16 -1.08
N PHE A 226 -9.70 -10.90 -1.17
CA PHE A 226 -9.62 -9.89 -0.11
C PHE A 226 -10.93 -9.85 0.67
N ASP A 227 -10.92 -9.18 1.82
CA ASP A 227 -12.11 -8.86 2.60
C ASP A 227 -13.00 -10.10 2.82
N ASN A 228 -12.42 -11.18 3.34
CA ASN A 228 -13.12 -12.45 3.60
C ASN A 228 -13.82 -13.09 2.39
N GLY A 229 -13.29 -12.88 1.18
CA GLY A 229 -13.86 -13.45 -0.05
C GLY A 229 -14.68 -12.45 -0.87
N GLU A 230 -14.75 -11.20 -0.44
CA GLU A 230 -15.58 -10.18 -1.09
C GLU A 230 -15.01 -9.72 -2.42
N GLN A 231 -13.69 -9.64 -2.58
CA GLN A 231 -13.08 -9.02 -3.76
C GLN A 231 -11.87 -9.81 -4.28
N THR A 232 -11.68 -9.79 -5.60
CA THR A 232 -10.40 -10.14 -6.25
C THR A 232 -9.47 -8.93 -6.27
N LEU A 233 -8.18 -9.09 -6.64
CA LEU A 233 -7.26 -7.94 -6.72
C LEU A 233 -7.71 -6.95 -7.81
N GLY A 234 -8.23 -7.44 -8.93
CA GLY A 234 -8.82 -6.60 -9.96
C GLY A 234 -9.98 -5.76 -9.43
N GLN A 235 -10.92 -6.35 -8.71
CA GLN A 235 -12.01 -5.61 -8.08
C GLN A 235 -11.48 -4.63 -7.03
N HIS A 236 -10.60 -5.08 -6.14
CA HIS A 236 -10.09 -4.24 -5.07
C HIS A 236 -9.36 -3.00 -5.61
N ALA A 237 -8.59 -3.12 -6.69
CA ALA A 237 -7.98 -1.97 -7.36
C ALA A 237 -9.01 -1.00 -7.98
N ARG A 238 -10.12 -1.51 -8.52
CA ARG A 238 -11.22 -0.66 -9.02
C ARG A 238 -11.97 0.04 -7.88
N TYR A 239 -12.06 -0.59 -6.71
CA TYR A 239 -12.73 -0.01 -5.55
C TYR A 239 -11.86 0.94 -4.75
N TYR A 240 -10.57 0.62 -4.63
CA TYR A 240 -9.62 1.17 -3.68
C TYR A 240 -8.22 1.29 -4.30
N GLY A 241 -8.11 1.74 -5.56
CA GLY A 241 -6.84 1.82 -6.28
C GLY A 241 -5.76 2.62 -5.54
N TYR A 242 -6.16 3.62 -4.74
CA TYR A 242 -5.24 4.32 -3.84
C TYR A 242 -4.57 3.39 -2.82
N ALA A 243 -5.31 2.44 -2.24
CA ALA A 243 -4.78 1.50 -1.25
C ALA A 243 -3.88 0.47 -1.92
N VAL A 244 -4.32 -0.07 -3.07
CA VAL A 244 -3.50 -1.02 -3.84
C VAL A 244 -2.17 -0.40 -4.26
N ALA A 245 -2.15 0.87 -4.65
CA ALA A 245 -0.91 1.55 -5.01
C ALA A 245 0.05 1.66 -3.81
N MET A 246 -0.46 2.01 -2.62
CA MET A 246 0.35 2.12 -1.40
C MET A 246 0.85 0.76 -0.89
N ILE A 247 0.01 -0.28 -0.98
CA ILE A 247 0.40 -1.67 -0.65
C ILE A 247 1.44 -2.19 -1.65
N THR A 248 1.31 -1.85 -2.94
CA THR A 248 2.33 -2.21 -3.94
C THR A 248 3.67 -1.51 -3.65
N LEU A 249 3.62 -0.28 -3.13
CA LEU A 249 4.78 0.52 -2.77
C LEU A 249 5.51 -0.01 -1.52
N ALA A 250 4.77 -0.33 -0.45
CA ALA A 250 5.35 -0.66 0.87
C ALA A 250 5.32 -2.16 1.23
N GLY A 251 4.43 -2.91 0.59
CA GLY A 251 4.07 -4.27 0.98
C GLY A 251 2.76 -4.32 1.79
N GLU A 252 2.26 -5.54 1.97
CA GLU A 252 1.05 -5.83 2.75
C GLU A 252 1.46 -6.25 4.18
N PRO A 253 1.03 -5.50 5.22
CA PRO A 253 1.32 -5.82 6.62
C PRO A 253 0.92 -7.25 7.00
N GLY A 254 1.72 -7.91 7.84
CA GLY A 254 1.41 -9.26 8.34
C GLY A 254 1.48 -10.38 7.30
N SER A 255 1.98 -10.07 6.10
CA SER A 255 2.08 -11.03 5.00
C SER A 255 3.52 -11.19 4.49
N ASN A 256 3.73 -12.15 3.59
CA ASN A 256 5.00 -12.29 2.88
C ASN A 256 5.13 -11.35 1.66
N MET A 257 4.13 -10.51 1.38
CA MET A 257 4.17 -9.57 0.26
C MET A 257 4.91 -8.29 0.69
N GLY A 258 6.21 -8.25 0.39
CA GLY A 258 7.03 -7.04 0.56
C GLY A 258 6.73 -5.94 -0.48
N PRO A 259 7.56 -4.88 -0.57
CA PRO A 259 7.43 -3.90 -1.64
C PRO A 259 7.62 -4.55 -3.01
N GLN A 260 6.81 -4.15 -3.99
CA GLN A 260 6.78 -4.79 -5.31
C GLN A 260 7.49 -3.98 -6.39
N LEU A 261 7.79 -2.72 -6.12
CA LEU A 261 8.53 -1.87 -7.04
C LEU A 261 10.02 -2.20 -7.00
N PRO A 262 10.73 -2.21 -8.15
CA PRO A 262 12.17 -2.35 -8.15
C PRO A 262 12.85 -1.24 -7.33
N PRO A 263 13.89 -1.55 -6.54
CA PRO A 263 14.67 -0.53 -5.87
C PRO A 263 15.41 0.35 -6.88
N GLY A 264 15.69 1.59 -6.50
CA GLY A 264 16.45 2.55 -7.33
C GLY A 264 15.62 3.36 -8.32
N LEU A 265 14.32 3.12 -8.43
CA LEU A 265 13.41 4.01 -9.15
C LEU A 265 13.22 5.32 -8.36
N ASN A 266 13.17 6.45 -9.05
CA ASN A 266 12.77 7.72 -8.42
C ASN A 266 11.23 7.81 -8.26
N ALA A 267 10.75 8.83 -7.53
CA ALA A 267 9.32 8.99 -7.23
C ALA A 267 8.43 9.05 -8.49
N ASP A 268 8.85 9.71 -9.56
CA ASP A 268 8.07 9.81 -10.81
C ASP A 268 8.01 8.46 -11.54
N GLU A 269 9.12 7.72 -11.57
CA GLU A 269 9.18 6.37 -12.16
C GLU A 269 8.32 5.38 -11.38
N GLN A 270 8.37 5.44 -10.05
CA GLN A 270 7.51 4.64 -9.17
C GLN A 270 6.03 4.99 -9.40
N ALA A 271 5.68 6.29 -9.44
CA ALA A 271 4.32 6.74 -9.66
C ALA A 271 3.78 6.29 -11.03
N ALA A 272 4.59 6.39 -12.08
CA ALA A 272 4.22 5.92 -13.42
C ALA A 272 3.94 4.41 -13.42
N LEU A 273 4.81 3.60 -12.81
CA LEU A 273 4.64 2.14 -12.77
C LEU A 273 3.42 1.71 -11.95
N LEU A 274 3.16 2.38 -10.82
CA LEU A 274 1.95 2.17 -10.03
C LEU A 274 0.69 2.54 -10.83
N LEU A 275 0.70 3.68 -11.54
CA LEU A 275 -0.43 4.11 -12.35
C LEU A 275 -0.67 3.17 -13.54
N ASP A 276 0.38 2.66 -14.17
CA ASP A 276 0.31 1.63 -15.22
C ASP A 276 -0.37 0.36 -14.70
N LEU A 277 0.03 -0.11 -13.51
CA LEU A 277 -0.61 -1.26 -12.87
C LEU A 277 -2.09 -0.98 -12.60
N MET A 278 -2.44 0.18 -12.07
CA MET A 278 -3.85 0.52 -11.79
C MET A 278 -4.67 0.59 -13.09
N ALA A 279 -4.12 1.18 -14.16
CA ALA A 279 -4.74 1.23 -15.47
C ALA A 279 -4.99 -0.16 -16.06
N GLU A 280 -4.10 -1.12 -15.80
CA GLU A 280 -4.28 -2.50 -16.22
C GLU A 280 -5.32 -3.25 -15.35
N LEU A 281 -5.30 -3.08 -14.02
CA LEU A 281 -6.27 -3.72 -13.12
C LEU A 281 -7.72 -3.22 -13.32
N CYS A 282 -7.91 -2.09 -14.01
CA CYS A 282 -9.22 -1.63 -14.48
C CYS A 282 -9.81 -2.47 -15.64
N ASN A 283 -9.06 -3.43 -16.20
CA ASN A 283 -9.52 -4.35 -17.25
C ASN A 283 -10.32 -5.53 -16.68
N ARG A 284 -11.64 -5.41 -16.62
CA ARG A 284 -12.56 -6.43 -16.05
C ARG A 284 -12.57 -7.71 -16.86
N SER A 285 -12.31 -7.63 -18.15
CA SER A 285 -12.23 -8.81 -19.03
C SER A 285 -11.04 -9.71 -18.69
N ARG A 286 -9.95 -9.12 -18.17
CA ARG A 286 -8.73 -9.84 -17.78
C ARG A 286 -8.65 -10.14 -16.28
N TYR A 287 -9.12 -9.20 -15.45
CA TYR A 287 -9.17 -9.34 -14.00
C TYR A 287 -10.64 -9.34 -13.54
N PRO A 288 -11.35 -10.45 -13.83
CA PRO A 288 -12.77 -10.57 -13.56
C PRO A 288 -13.01 -10.74 -12.06
N ARG A 289 -14.28 -10.62 -11.68
CA ARG A 289 -14.76 -10.92 -10.33
C ARG A 289 -14.47 -12.35 -9.86
N GLY A 290 -14.38 -13.33 -10.76
CA GLY A 290 -14.16 -14.73 -10.38
C GLY A 290 -15.19 -15.21 -9.34
N ALA A 291 -14.69 -15.78 -8.23
CA ALA A 291 -15.51 -16.33 -7.13
C ALA A 291 -15.89 -15.29 -6.05
N ALA A 292 -15.46 -14.04 -6.19
CA ALA A 292 -15.71 -12.98 -5.22
C ALA A 292 -17.21 -12.70 -5.02
N THR A 293 -17.61 -12.34 -3.79
CA THR A 293 -19.02 -12.11 -3.46
C THR A 293 -19.52 -10.72 -3.86
N ASP A 294 -18.68 -9.68 -3.80
CA ASP A 294 -19.08 -8.33 -4.17
C ASP A 294 -19.42 -8.23 -5.66
N PRO A 295 -20.35 -7.33 -6.03
CA PRO A 295 -20.51 -6.96 -7.42
C PRO A 295 -19.23 -6.30 -7.96
N ASP A 296 -19.03 -6.34 -9.28
CA ASP A 296 -18.03 -5.50 -9.91
C ASP A 296 -18.55 -4.06 -10.04
N VAL A 297 -17.66 -3.11 -10.31
CA VAL A 297 -18.04 -1.73 -10.58
C VAL A 297 -18.92 -1.63 -11.84
N PRO A 298 -19.93 -0.74 -11.85
CA PRO A 298 -20.83 -0.59 -12.99
C PRO A 298 -20.10 -0.05 -14.23
N ASP A 299 -20.70 -0.23 -15.40
CA ASP A 299 -20.22 0.40 -16.63
C ASP A 299 -20.21 1.93 -16.48
N GLY A 300 -19.11 2.56 -16.91
CA GLY A 300 -18.94 4.01 -16.79
C GLY A 300 -18.57 4.49 -15.39
N ASP A 301 -18.17 3.60 -14.47
CA ASP A 301 -17.63 4.00 -13.17
C ASP A 301 -16.45 4.98 -13.33
N SER A 302 -16.55 6.11 -12.63
CA SER A 302 -15.63 7.23 -12.81
C SER A 302 -14.23 6.99 -12.26
N ARG A 303 -14.05 6.05 -11.32
CA ARG A 303 -12.76 5.81 -10.65
C ARG A 303 -11.67 5.41 -11.64
N CYS A 304 -11.99 4.53 -12.57
CA CYS A 304 -11.06 4.02 -13.59
C CYS A 304 -11.02 4.83 -14.89
N ARG A 305 -11.96 5.75 -15.10
CA ARG A 305 -12.08 6.58 -16.33
C ARG A 305 -11.93 5.75 -17.61
N GLU A 306 -11.01 6.17 -18.48
CA GLU A 306 -10.65 5.56 -19.77
C GLU A 306 -10.03 4.17 -19.66
N TYR A 307 -9.58 3.77 -18.47
CA TYR A 307 -9.01 2.44 -18.26
C TYR A 307 -10.05 1.36 -18.04
N LEU A 308 -11.29 1.73 -17.67
CA LEU A 308 -12.36 0.76 -17.43
C LEU A 308 -12.77 0.09 -18.74
N ARG A 309 -12.48 -1.20 -18.87
CA ARG A 309 -12.78 -2.02 -20.06
C ARG A 309 -13.15 -3.45 -19.71
#